data_AF-A0A2V7H9K4-F1
#
_entry.id   AF-A0A2V7H9K4-F1
#
_cell.length_a   1.000
_cell.length_b   1.000
_cell.length_c   1.000
_cell.angle_alpha   90.00
_cell.angle_beta   90.00
_cell.angle_gamma   90.00
#
_symmetry.space_group_name_H-M   'P 1'
#
loop_
_entity.id
_entity.type
_entity.pdbx_description
1 polymer ?
#
loop_
_entity_poly.entity_id
_entity_poly.type
_entity_poly.pdbx_seq_one_letter_code
_entity_poly.pdbx_strand_id
1 'polypeptide(L)'
;MSDGPAGRGWDWLVQEARAARFTLIGEEHGVAETAQLSAALFKALRGSGYSRMAIELSPIIAQDIEAAARRNGLQGILNFFAAPETWSPMHLREEAQFLATVVTAAPRNERVLWGFDREIFSDRYLIS
;
A
#
# COMPACT_ATOMS: atom_id res chain seq x y z
N MET A 1 21.37 0.90 -3.11
CA MET A 1 21.35 -0.48 -3.63
C MET A 1 19.88 -0.81 -3.82
N SER A 2 19.40 -1.10 -5.02
CA SER A 2 18.00 -1.50 -5.21
C SER A 2 17.96 -2.73 -6.11
N ASP A 3 18.50 -3.82 -5.61
CA ASP A 3 18.21 -5.10 -6.23
C ASP A 3 16.90 -5.53 -5.59
N GLY A 4 15.78 -5.11 -6.21
CA GLY A 4 14.46 -5.62 -5.87
C GLY A 4 14.42 -7.15 -6.06
N PRO A 5 13.30 -7.80 -5.70
CA PRO A 5 13.15 -9.24 -5.85
C PRO A 5 13.54 -9.71 -7.25
N ALA A 6 14.29 -10.81 -7.34
CA ALA A 6 14.84 -11.33 -8.58
C ALA A 6 15.00 -12.86 -8.56
N GLY A 7 15.27 -13.44 -9.74
CA GLY A 7 15.50 -14.86 -9.94
C GLY A 7 14.23 -15.66 -10.22
N ARG A 8 14.39 -16.97 -10.39
CA ARG A 8 13.32 -17.85 -10.93
C ARG A 8 12.02 -17.84 -10.12
N GLY A 9 12.11 -17.72 -8.79
CA GLY A 9 10.93 -17.64 -7.94
C GLY A 9 10.15 -16.35 -8.14
N TRP A 10 10.87 -15.23 -8.31
CA TRP A 10 10.27 -13.95 -8.64
C TRP A 10 9.63 -13.95 -10.03
N ASP A 11 10.35 -14.47 -11.04
CA ASP A 11 9.84 -14.55 -12.40
C ASP A 11 8.55 -15.37 -12.47
N TRP A 12 8.52 -16.51 -11.79
CA TRP A 12 7.33 -17.34 -11.66
C TRP A 12 6.18 -16.60 -10.96
N LEU A 13 6.44 -15.95 -9.81
CA LEU A 13 5.42 -15.20 -9.07
C LEU A 13 4.80 -14.09 -9.93
N VAL A 14 5.63 -13.31 -10.64
CA VAL A 14 5.15 -12.26 -11.54
C VAL A 14 4.35 -12.86 -12.69
N GLN A 15 4.79 -13.96 -13.30
CA GLN A 15 4.06 -14.64 -14.37
C GLN A 15 2.66 -15.08 -13.92
N GLU A 16 2.55 -15.78 -12.80
CA GLU A 16 1.27 -16.25 -12.28
C GLU A 16 0.35 -15.09 -11.90
N ALA A 17 0.89 -14.07 -11.22
CA ALA A 17 0.11 -12.90 -10.84
C ALA A 17 -0.41 -12.10 -12.06
N ARG A 18 0.37 -12.03 -13.16
CA ARG A 18 -0.09 -11.42 -14.43
C ARG A 18 -1.24 -12.19 -15.07
N ALA A 19 -1.27 -13.52 -14.93
CA ALA A 19 -2.34 -14.34 -15.46
C ALA A 19 -3.61 -14.28 -14.57
N ALA A 20 -3.47 -13.89 -13.31
CA ALA A 20 -4.56 -13.75 -12.36
C ALA A 20 -5.30 -12.40 -12.48
N ARG A 21 -6.60 -12.40 -12.16
CA ARG A 21 -7.41 -11.17 -12.03
C ARG A 21 -7.23 -10.47 -10.68
N PHE A 22 -6.89 -11.25 -9.66
CA PHE A 22 -6.64 -10.80 -8.29
C PHE A 22 -5.44 -11.57 -7.76
N THR A 23 -4.53 -10.86 -7.11
CA THR A 23 -3.39 -11.45 -6.38
C THR A 23 -3.53 -11.02 -4.94
N LEU A 24 -3.55 -11.99 -4.01
CA LEU A 24 -3.69 -11.75 -2.59
C LEU A 24 -2.34 -12.04 -1.92
N ILE A 25 -1.92 -11.17 -1.02
CA ILE A 25 -0.70 -11.32 -0.23
C ILE A 25 -1.15 -11.33 1.24
N GLY A 26 -0.99 -12.46 1.91
CA GLY A 26 -1.11 -12.51 3.36
C GLY A 26 0.15 -11.92 4.00
N GLU A 27 -0.01 -11.29 5.16
CA GLU A 27 1.06 -10.58 5.83
C GLU A 27 1.10 -10.87 7.34
N GLU A 28 2.18 -10.40 7.96
CA GLU A 28 2.32 -10.31 9.41
C GLU A 28 2.74 -8.88 9.72
N HIS A 29 1.96 -8.19 10.54
CA HIS A 29 2.21 -6.80 10.90
C HIS A 29 3.60 -6.63 11.53
N GLY A 30 4.31 -5.58 11.13
CA GLY A 30 5.67 -5.32 11.62
C GLY A 30 6.77 -6.11 10.90
N VAL A 31 6.47 -6.74 9.76
CA VAL A 31 7.46 -7.38 8.88
C VAL A 31 7.73 -6.52 7.64
N ALA A 32 8.90 -5.90 7.59
CA ALA A 32 9.33 -4.98 6.53
C ALA A 32 9.33 -5.64 5.13
N GLU A 33 9.77 -6.89 5.06
CA GLU A 33 9.96 -7.64 3.82
C GLU A 33 8.63 -7.86 3.09
N THR A 34 7.52 -8.03 3.81
CA THR A 34 6.20 -8.20 3.20
C THR A 34 5.74 -6.92 2.52
N ALA A 35 5.97 -5.76 3.13
CA ALA A 35 5.69 -4.45 2.52
C ALA A 35 6.57 -4.22 1.28
N GLN A 36 7.86 -4.53 1.35
CA GLN A 36 8.79 -4.41 0.24
C GLN A 36 8.43 -5.32 -0.94
N LEU A 37 8.09 -6.58 -0.66
CA LEU A 37 7.62 -7.54 -1.66
C LEU A 37 6.33 -7.05 -2.34
N SER A 38 5.36 -6.61 -1.54
CA SER A 38 4.08 -6.08 -2.04
C SER A 38 4.27 -4.86 -2.93
N ALA A 39 5.16 -3.94 -2.56
CA ALA A 39 5.53 -2.77 -3.35
C ALA A 39 6.15 -3.16 -4.70
N ALA A 40 7.11 -4.08 -4.67
CA ALA A 40 7.78 -4.56 -5.87
C ALA A 40 6.80 -5.28 -6.80
N LEU A 41 5.94 -6.14 -6.26
CA LEU A 41 4.99 -6.94 -7.03
C LEU A 41 3.94 -6.05 -7.68
N PHE A 42 3.36 -5.11 -6.93
CA PHE A 42 2.41 -4.15 -7.49
C PHE A 42 3.02 -3.39 -8.67
N LYS A 43 4.24 -2.87 -8.53
CA LYS A 43 4.95 -2.17 -9.61
C LYS A 43 5.17 -3.06 -10.84
N ALA A 44 5.55 -4.31 -10.65
CA ALA A 44 5.77 -5.27 -11.74
C ALA A 44 4.48 -5.65 -12.50
N LEU A 45 3.31 -5.52 -11.85
CA LEU A 45 2.00 -5.89 -12.35
C LEU A 45 1.17 -4.73 -12.92
N ARG A 46 1.56 -3.46 -12.69
CA ARG A 46 0.84 -2.28 -13.21
C ARG A 46 0.55 -2.35 -14.71
N GLY A 47 1.55 -2.79 -15.49
CA GLY A 47 1.44 -2.93 -16.95
C GLY A 47 0.56 -4.09 -17.40
N SER A 48 0.00 -4.87 -16.47
CA SER A 48 -0.76 -6.11 -16.75
C SER A 48 -2.22 -6.00 -16.34
N GLY A 49 -2.75 -4.77 -16.16
CA GLY A 49 -4.16 -4.51 -15.87
C GLY A 49 -4.48 -4.30 -14.38
N TYR A 50 -3.51 -4.49 -13.49
CA TYR A 50 -3.68 -4.19 -12.07
C TYR A 50 -3.79 -2.68 -11.84
N SER A 51 -5.00 -2.25 -11.44
CA SER A 51 -5.35 -0.84 -11.28
C SER A 51 -5.47 -0.37 -9.82
N ARG A 52 -5.58 -1.31 -8.86
CA ARG A 52 -5.90 -1.03 -7.46
C ARG A 52 -5.06 -1.89 -6.53
N MET A 53 -4.78 -1.37 -5.34
CA MET A 53 -4.24 -2.09 -4.19
C MET A 53 -5.29 -2.07 -3.09
N ALA A 54 -5.84 -3.24 -2.77
CA ALA A 54 -6.67 -3.40 -1.59
C ALA A 54 -5.77 -3.50 -0.36
N ILE A 55 -6.11 -2.78 0.72
CA ILE A 55 -5.39 -2.77 1.98
C ILE A 55 -6.36 -3.03 3.14
N GLU A 56 -5.87 -3.67 4.19
CA GLU A 56 -6.61 -4.00 5.42
C GLU A 56 -6.74 -2.75 6.32
N LEU A 57 -7.37 -1.72 5.78
CA LEU A 57 -7.74 -0.49 6.47
C LEU A 57 -9.13 -0.07 6.01
N SER A 58 -9.77 0.83 6.75
CA SER A 58 -11.08 1.32 6.38
C SER A 58 -11.06 2.13 5.06
N PRO A 59 -12.16 2.16 4.29
CA PRO A 59 -12.24 2.93 3.06
C PRO A 59 -11.88 4.41 3.22
N ILE A 60 -12.19 5.04 4.36
CA ILE A 60 -11.91 6.46 4.61
C ILE A 60 -10.41 6.65 4.87
N ILE A 61 -9.83 5.84 5.76
CA ILE A 61 -8.39 5.92 6.07
C ILE A 61 -7.53 5.64 4.84
N ALA A 62 -7.90 4.66 4.00
CA ALA A 62 -7.19 4.42 2.74
C ALA A 62 -7.22 5.64 1.80
N GLN A 63 -8.35 6.38 1.76
CA GLN A 63 -8.48 7.61 0.98
C GLN A 63 -7.60 8.73 1.54
N ASP A 64 -7.55 8.89 2.86
CA ASP A 64 -6.76 9.94 3.51
C ASP A 64 -5.26 9.68 3.43
N ILE A 65 -4.84 8.42 3.53
CA ILE A 65 -3.47 7.98 3.23
C ILE A 65 -3.12 8.32 1.79
N GLU A 66 -3.97 7.96 0.82
CA GLU A 66 -3.71 8.30 -0.58
C GLU A 66 -3.62 9.82 -0.77
N ALA A 67 -4.53 10.59 -0.18
CA ALA A 67 -4.50 12.05 -0.26
C ALA A 67 -3.22 12.63 0.35
N ALA A 68 -2.77 12.11 1.50
CA ALA A 68 -1.52 12.50 2.13
C ALA A 68 -0.31 12.17 1.25
N ALA A 69 -0.29 10.97 0.67
CA ALA A 69 0.73 10.55 -0.29
C ALA A 69 0.77 11.43 -1.55
N ARG A 70 -0.39 11.80 -2.09
CA ARG A 70 -0.49 12.69 -3.26
C ARG A 70 -0.01 14.11 -2.94
N ARG A 71 -0.21 14.58 -1.70
CA ARG A 71 0.27 15.90 -1.24
C ARG A 71 1.78 15.96 -1.06
N ASN A 72 2.38 14.98 -0.38
CA ASN A 72 3.79 15.06 0.03
C ASN A 72 4.53 13.71 0.05
N GLY A 73 4.14 12.78 -0.82
CA GLY A 73 4.76 11.47 -0.95
C GLY A 73 4.78 10.69 0.37
N LEU A 74 5.87 9.94 0.58
CA LEU A 74 6.12 9.21 1.82
C LEU A 74 5.98 10.10 3.06
N GLN A 75 6.50 11.33 3.02
CA GLN A 75 6.46 12.22 4.18
C GLN A 75 5.02 12.61 4.54
N GLY A 76 4.13 12.75 3.55
CA GLY A 76 2.71 12.96 3.80
C GLY A 76 2.08 11.81 4.57
N ILE A 77 2.40 10.57 4.20
CA ILE A 77 1.91 9.36 4.89
C ILE A 77 2.47 9.28 6.31
N LEU A 78 3.78 9.51 6.48
CA LEU A 78 4.40 9.48 7.81
C LEU A 78 3.81 10.55 8.74
N ASN A 79 3.56 11.75 8.22
CA ASN A 79 2.89 12.81 9.00
C ASN A 79 1.46 12.43 9.35
N PHE A 80 0.75 11.75 8.45
CA PHE A 80 -0.59 11.24 8.71
C PHE A 80 -0.55 10.21 9.84
N PHE A 81 0.32 9.20 9.79
CA PHE A 81 0.46 8.20 10.86
C PHE A 81 0.93 8.75 12.20
N ALA A 82 1.65 9.87 12.20
CA ALA A 82 2.11 10.52 13.43
C ALA A 82 1.05 11.43 14.08
N ALA A 83 -0.12 11.62 13.47
CA ALA A 83 -1.15 12.48 14.03
C ALA A 83 -1.77 11.83 15.29
N PRO A 84 -2.00 12.59 16.38
CA PRO A 84 -2.47 12.01 17.64
C PRO A 84 -3.82 11.29 17.56
N GLU A 85 -4.70 11.72 16.66
CA GLU A 85 -6.05 11.17 16.51
C GLU A 85 -6.10 9.97 15.54
N THR A 86 -5.02 9.73 14.79
CA THR A 86 -4.92 8.60 13.87
C THR A 86 -4.18 7.46 14.56
N TRP A 87 -4.73 6.26 14.47
CA TRP A 87 -4.00 5.05 14.81
C TRP A 87 -4.04 4.12 13.61
N SER A 88 -2.87 3.59 13.25
CA SER A 88 -2.70 2.65 12.16
C SER A 88 -1.89 1.45 12.65
N PRO A 89 -2.28 0.21 12.31
CA PRO A 89 -1.42 -0.95 12.54
C PRO A 89 -0.14 -0.88 11.69
N MET A 90 -0.13 -0.07 10.62
CA MET A 90 1.03 0.21 9.79
C MET A 90 1.95 1.22 10.47
N HIS A 91 2.91 0.73 11.27
CA HIS A 91 3.80 1.55 12.10
C HIS A 91 5.25 1.55 11.61
N LEU A 92 5.58 0.75 10.60
CA LEU A 92 6.91 0.74 9.98
C LEU A 92 7.02 1.78 8.86
N ARG A 93 8.24 2.28 8.68
CA ARG A 93 8.56 3.18 7.55
C ARG A 93 8.38 2.46 6.22
N GLU A 94 8.67 1.16 6.16
CA GLU A 94 8.59 0.32 4.97
C GLU A 94 7.14 0.14 4.50
N GLU A 95 6.19 0.08 5.43
CA GLU A 95 4.76 0.03 5.13
C GLU A 95 4.29 1.36 4.52
N ALA A 96 4.72 2.50 5.10
CA ALA A 96 4.47 3.81 4.51
C ALA A 96 5.14 3.95 3.12
N GLN A 97 6.35 3.41 2.95
CA GLN A 97 7.07 3.41 1.67
C GLN A 97 6.39 2.52 0.62
N PHE A 98 5.80 1.40 1.05
CA PHE A 98 4.97 0.55 0.21
C PHE A 98 3.76 1.33 -0.32
N LEU A 99 2.99 1.97 0.56
CA LEU A 99 1.85 2.79 0.18
C LEU A 99 2.25 3.93 -0.76
N ALA A 100 3.35 4.64 -0.46
CA ALA A 100 3.87 5.69 -1.33
C ALA A 100 4.27 5.15 -2.71
N THR A 101 4.86 3.95 -2.79
CA THR A 101 5.21 3.29 -4.05
C THR A 101 3.97 2.99 -4.88
N VAL A 102 2.94 2.42 -4.26
CA VAL A 102 1.66 2.12 -4.90
C VAL A 102 1.01 3.39 -5.46
N VAL A 103 0.92 4.45 -4.64
CA VAL A 103 0.35 5.74 -5.05
C VAL A 103 1.14 6.40 -6.18
N THR A 104 2.47 6.33 -6.13
CA THR A 104 3.33 6.92 -7.17
C THR A 104 3.26 6.15 -8.49
N ALA A 105 3.02 4.84 -8.45
CA ALA A 105 2.88 4.01 -9.64
C ALA A 105 1.54 4.20 -10.38
N ALA A 106 0.61 4.98 -9.81
CA ALA A 106 -0.68 5.30 -10.41
C ALA A 106 -0.72 6.76 -10.95
N PRO A 107 -1.36 6.98 -12.12
CA PRO A 107 -1.74 8.32 -12.60
C PRO A 107 -2.39 9.18 -11.51
N ARG A 108 -2.14 10.49 -11.54
CA ARG A 108 -2.63 11.43 -10.52
C ARG A 108 -4.16 11.50 -10.38
N ASN A 109 -4.89 11.19 -11.46
CA ASN A 109 -6.34 11.21 -11.50
C ASN A 109 -6.98 9.84 -11.20
N GLU A 110 -6.19 8.85 -10.80
CA GLU A 110 -6.66 7.50 -10.51
C GLU A 110 -6.57 7.23 -9.00
N ARG A 111 -7.68 6.83 -8.38
CA ARG A 111 -7.68 6.30 -7.00
C ARG A 111 -7.11 4.90 -7.03
N VAL A 112 -6.03 4.64 -6.29
CA VAL A 112 -5.32 3.35 -6.34
C VAL A 112 -5.46 2.56 -5.05
N LEU A 113 -5.62 3.20 -3.89
CA LEU A 113 -5.81 2.51 -2.61
C LEU A 113 -7.28 2.25 -2.35
N TRP A 114 -7.61 0.99 -2.06
CA TRP A 114 -8.94 0.54 -1.66
C TRP A 114 -8.88 -0.04 -0.24
N GLY A 115 -9.53 0.63 0.71
CA GLY A 115 -9.70 0.08 2.06
C GLY A 115 -10.78 -0.99 2.09
N PHE A 116 -10.48 -2.16 2.65
CA PHE A 116 -11.35 -3.34 2.67
C PHE A 116 -11.78 -3.78 4.08
N ASP A 117 -11.47 -2.99 5.11
CA ASP A 117 -11.88 -3.27 6.48
C ASP A 117 -12.92 -2.25 6.99
N ARG A 118 -13.46 -2.48 8.18
CA ARG A 118 -14.20 -1.48 8.96
C ARG A 118 -13.21 -0.62 9.74
N GLU A 119 -13.64 0.58 10.15
CA GLU A 119 -12.82 1.38 11.04
C GLU A 119 -12.85 0.80 12.46
N ILE A 120 -11.67 0.58 13.05
CA ILE A 120 -11.51 0.04 14.40
C ILE A 120 -10.64 0.96 15.27
N PHE A 121 -9.75 1.74 14.66
CA PHE A 121 -8.63 2.34 15.39
C PHE A 121 -8.57 3.87 15.34
N SER A 122 -9.14 4.45 14.29
CA SER A 122 -9.15 5.90 14.05
C SER A 122 -10.53 6.50 14.30
N ASP A 123 -11.27 5.99 15.28
CA ASP A 123 -12.61 6.47 15.63
C ASP A 123 -12.62 7.97 16.00
N ARG A 124 -11.64 8.42 16.80
CA ARG A 124 -11.48 9.83 17.18
C ARG A 124 -11.23 10.72 15.97
N TYR A 125 -10.34 10.31 15.07
CA TYR A 125 -10.08 11.02 13.82
C TYR A 125 -11.34 11.19 12.96
N LEU A 126 -12.24 10.20 12.95
CA LEU A 126 -13.46 10.24 12.14
C LEU A 126 -14.60 11.08 12.73
N ILE A 127 -14.59 11.34 14.04
CA ILE A 127 -15.68 12.05 14.74
C ILE A 127 -15.26 13.44 15.27
N SER A 128 -14.00 13.82 15.09
CA SER A 128 -13.45 15.13 15.49
C SER A 128 -13.77 16.25 14.51
#